data_AF-A0A059CMJ2-F1
#
_entry.id   AF-A0A059CMJ2-F1
#
_cell.length_a   1.000
_cell.length_b   1.000
_cell.length_c   1.000
_cell.angle_alpha   90.00
_cell.angle_beta   90.00
_cell.angle_gamma   90.00
#
_symmetry.space_group_name_H-M   'P 1'
#
loop_
_entity.id
_entity.type
_entity.pdbx_description
1 polymer ?
#
loop_
_entity_poly.entity_id
_entity_poly.type
_entity_poly.pdbx_seq_one_letter_code
_entity_poly.pdbx_strand_id
1 'polypeptide(L)'
;MGRNSGFIAMYATLASRDVDCCLIPESPFYLEGAGGLFEYIEKRLKENGHMVIVIAEGAGQELMSQSNQSLDNGKDASGNKLFQDVGLWISQKIKDHFSQRGKMGITLKYIDPTYMIRAIPSIASDNVYCTLLAQSCVHGTMAGYTGFTSGLVNGRQTYIPFYRITEKQNNVVITDRMWARLLSSTNQPSFWSPKDVIEDKREEEPPTELLDDRSCCAENGLVGIGKGTG
;
A
#
# COMPACT_ATOMS: atom_id res chain seq x y z
N MET A 1 -7.58 -10.19 4.50
CA MET A 1 -6.19 -10.45 4.03
C MET A 1 -5.58 -9.18 3.45
N GLY A 2 -4.26 -9.10 3.42
CA GLY A 2 -3.53 -7.93 2.91
C GLY A 2 -3.21 -6.93 4.00
N ARG A 3 -2.43 -7.36 5.00
CA ARG A 3 -2.06 -6.57 6.18
C ARG A 3 -1.12 -5.43 5.80
N ASN A 4 0.03 -5.75 5.20
CA ASN A 4 1.00 -4.72 4.80
C ASN A 4 0.99 -4.48 3.30
N SER A 5 0.50 -5.44 2.50
CA SER A 5 0.49 -5.34 1.05
C SER A 5 -0.80 -5.83 0.41
N GLY A 6 -1.16 -5.17 -0.69
CA GLY A 6 -2.44 -5.33 -1.39
C GLY A 6 -2.48 -6.40 -2.48
N PHE A 7 -1.47 -7.26 -2.63
CA PHE A 7 -1.37 -8.18 -3.78
C PHE A 7 -2.62 -9.05 -3.98
N ILE A 8 -3.15 -9.64 -2.91
CA ILE A 8 -4.34 -10.51 -3.00
C ILE A 8 -5.55 -9.71 -3.49
N ALA A 9 -5.77 -8.51 -2.95
CA ALA A 9 -6.87 -7.63 -3.37
C ALA A 9 -6.71 -7.23 -4.84
N MET A 10 -5.52 -6.80 -5.24
CA MET A 10 -5.22 -6.42 -6.63
C MET A 10 -5.46 -7.57 -7.62
N TYR A 11 -4.88 -8.75 -7.35
CA TYR A 11 -5.04 -9.91 -8.23
C TYR A 11 -6.48 -10.43 -8.26
N ALA A 12 -7.19 -10.43 -7.12
CA ALA A 12 -8.59 -10.83 -7.07
C ALA A 12 -9.49 -9.89 -7.88
N THR A 13 -9.28 -8.57 -7.76
CA THR A 13 -10.01 -7.57 -8.56
C THR A 13 -9.74 -7.75 -10.07
N LEU A 14 -8.47 -7.91 -10.46
CA LEU A 14 -8.09 -8.14 -11.86
C LEU A 14 -8.68 -9.43 -12.43
N ALA A 15 -8.72 -10.50 -11.64
CA ALA A 15 -9.27 -11.78 -12.04
C ALA A 15 -10.79 -11.76 -12.15
N SER A 16 -11.48 -11.12 -11.18
CA SER A 16 -12.94 -11.08 -11.12
C SER A 16 -13.55 -10.15 -12.15
N ARG A 17 -12.93 -9.00 -12.44
CA ARG A 17 -13.44 -7.92 -13.33
C ARG A 17 -14.80 -7.30 -12.99
N ASP A 18 -15.50 -7.83 -11.99
CA ASP A 18 -16.79 -7.32 -11.51
C ASP A 18 -16.65 -6.34 -10.32
N VAL A 19 -15.41 -5.93 -10.00
CA VAL A 19 -15.11 -5.04 -8.87
C VAL A 19 -15.00 -3.60 -9.37
N ASP A 20 -15.74 -2.68 -8.75
CA ASP A 20 -15.73 -1.25 -9.12
C ASP A 20 -14.66 -0.44 -8.39
N CYS A 21 -14.22 -0.92 -7.22
CA CYS A 21 -13.23 -0.24 -6.39
C CYS A 21 -12.35 -1.23 -5.63
N CYS A 22 -11.03 -1.07 -5.73
CA CYS A 22 -10.03 -1.83 -4.97
C CYS A 22 -9.21 -0.88 -4.08
N LEU A 23 -9.24 -1.10 -2.77
CA LEU A 23 -8.50 -0.33 -1.78
C LEU A 23 -7.39 -1.21 -1.18
N ILE A 24 -6.15 -0.72 -1.26
CA ILE A 24 -4.94 -1.42 -0.80
C ILE A 24 -4.14 -0.54 0.16
N PRO A 25 -3.30 -1.12 1.05
CA PRO A 25 -2.49 -0.33 1.98
C PRO A 25 -1.54 0.65 1.30
N GLU A 26 -1.04 0.31 0.11
CA GLU A 26 -0.09 1.12 -0.62
C GLU A 26 -0.71 2.38 -1.22
N SER A 27 -2.00 2.37 -1.56
CA SER A 27 -2.68 3.52 -2.18
C SER A 27 -3.48 4.29 -1.13
N PRO A 28 -3.04 5.49 -0.73
CA PRO A 28 -3.80 6.33 0.18
C PRO A 28 -5.12 6.75 -0.47
N PHE A 29 -6.12 6.98 0.38
CA PHE A 29 -7.42 7.47 -0.02
C PHE A 29 -8.05 8.28 1.12
N TYR A 30 -9.07 9.07 0.80
CA TYR A 30 -9.87 9.79 1.78
C TYR A 30 -11.37 9.50 1.57
N LEU A 31 -12.13 9.63 2.64
CA LEU A 31 -13.55 9.27 2.65
C LEU A 31 -14.46 10.39 2.12
N GLU A 32 -14.32 11.60 2.68
CA GLU A 32 -15.19 12.76 2.43
C GLU A 32 -14.46 13.86 1.66
N GLY A 33 -15.18 14.55 0.78
CA GLY A 33 -14.66 15.67 -0.02
C GLY A 33 -14.77 15.41 -1.51
N ALA A 34 -14.46 16.45 -2.31
CA ALA A 34 -14.47 16.35 -3.76
C ALA A 34 -13.46 15.29 -4.22
N GLY A 35 -13.89 14.29 -4.99
CA GLY A 35 -13.07 13.16 -5.43
C GLY A 35 -12.86 12.06 -4.38
N GLY A 36 -13.52 12.15 -3.23
CA GLY A 36 -13.42 11.17 -2.16
C GLY A 36 -14.17 9.87 -2.46
N LEU A 37 -13.94 8.86 -1.63
CA LEU A 37 -14.56 7.54 -1.79
C LEU A 37 -16.10 7.62 -1.78
N PHE A 38 -16.71 8.43 -0.91
CA PHE A 38 -18.17 8.50 -0.83
C PHE A 38 -18.83 9.13 -2.06
N GLU A 39 -18.22 10.14 -2.66
CA GLU A 39 -18.71 10.74 -3.89
C GLU A 39 -18.62 9.75 -5.06
N TYR A 40 -17.51 9.00 -5.13
CA TYR A 40 -17.35 7.95 -6.12
C TYR A 40 -18.41 6.84 -5.97
N ILE A 41 -18.69 6.42 -4.73
CA ILE A 41 -19.75 5.44 -4.44
C ILE A 41 -21.12 5.96 -4.90
N GLU A 42 -21.46 7.21 -4.57
CA GLU A 42 -22.73 7.81 -4.96
C GLU A 42 -22.90 7.86 -6.49
N LYS A 43 -21.84 8.28 -7.20
CA LYS A 43 -21.83 8.32 -8.66
C LYS A 43 -22.04 6.93 -9.27
N ARG A 44 -21.29 5.93 -8.81
CA ARG A 44 -21.39 4.55 -9.31
C ARG A 44 -22.75 3.92 -9.03
N LEU A 45 -23.31 4.13 -7.84
CA LEU A 45 -24.65 3.63 -7.51
C LEU A 45 -25.73 4.26 -8.39
N LYS A 46 -25.60 5.54 -8.76
CA LYS A 46 -26.53 6.21 -9.68
C LYS A 46 -26.40 5.72 -11.13
N GLU A 47 -25.19 5.43 -11.59
CA GLU A 47 -24.91 4.96 -12.95
C GLU A 47 -25.30 3.48 -13.15
N ASN A 48 -24.88 2.61 -12.23
CA ASN A 48 -24.94 1.15 -12.40
C ASN A 48 -26.00 0.47 -11.52
N GLY A 49 -26.53 1.17 -10.51
CA GLY A 49 -27.49 0.61 -9.54
C GLY A 49 -26.89 -0.34 -8.49
N HIS A 50 -25.61 -0.68 -8.62
CA HIS A 50 -24.86 -1.52 -7.69
C HIS A 50 -23.37 -1.14 -7.69
N MET A 51 -22.64 -1.59 -6.67
CA MET A 51 -21.21 -1.38 -6.57
C MET A 51 -20.55 -2.47 -5.72
N VAL A 52 -19.40 -2.96 -6.15
CA VAL A 52 -18.56 -3.92 -5.42
C VAL A 52 -17.24 -3.27 -5.04
N ILE A 53 -16.91 -3.32 -3.75
CA ILE A 53 -15.68 -2.77 -3.19
C ILE A 53 -14.87 -3.90 -2.57
N VAL A 54 -13.61 -4.04 -2.97
CA VAL A 54 -12.63 -4.94 -2.36
C VAL A 54 -11.67 -4.11 -1.52
N ILE A 55 -11.49 -4.48 -0.26
CA ILE A 55 -10.68 -3.74 0.71
C ILE A 55 -9.67 -4.71 1.32
N ALA A 56 -8.40 -4.37 1.21
CA ALA A 56 -7.35 -5.06 1.95
C ALA A 56 -7.38 -4.65 3.43
N GLU A 57 -7.06 -5.59 4.31
CA GLU A 57 -7.13 -5.41 5.77
C GLU A 57 -6.31 -4.23 6.30
N GLY A 58 -5.18 -3.91 5.66
CA GLY A 58 -4.33 -2.78 6.02
C GLY A 58 -4.71 -1.44 5.39
N ALA A 59 -5.66 -1.41 4.44
CA ALA A 59 -6.05 -0.17 3.81
C ALA A 59 -6.73 0.76 4.83
N GLY A 60 -6.41 2.05 4.83
CA GLY A 60 -7.13 3.03 5.67
C GLY A 60 -6.93 2.91 7.19
N GLN A 61 -5.97 2.12 7.68
CA GLN A 61 -5.65 2.01 9.11
C GLN A 61 -5.24 3.37 9.72
N GLU A 62 -4.64 4.26 8.92
CA GLU A 62 -4.27 5.62 9.33
C GLU A 62 -5.51 6.50 9.55
N LEU A 63 -6.49 6.44 8.65
CA LEU A 63 -7.75 7.17 8.76
C LEU A 63 -8.54 6.74 10.01
N MET A 64 -8.54 5.44 10.31
CA MET A 64 -9.16 4.91 11.52
C MET A 64 -8.48 5.46 12.78
N SER A 65 -7.15 5.43 12.80
CA SER A 65 -6.34 5.91 13.92
C SER A 65 -6.56 7.41 14.18
N GLN A 66 -6.69 8.22 13.12
CA GLN A 66 -7.01 9.65 13.23
C GLN A 66 -8.43 9.91 13.74
N SER A 67 -9.41 9.09 13.34
CA SER A 67 -10.80 9.23 13.76
C SER A 67 -11.05 8.81 15.22
N ASN A 68 -10.24 7.87 15.73
CA ASN A 68 -10.32 7.32 17.08
C ASN A 68 -9.10 7.76 17.90
N GLN A 69 -9.01 9.05 18.26
CA GLN A 69 -7.88 9.67 18.98
C GLN A 69 -7.53 9.08 20.37
N SER A 70 -8.08 7.93 20.78
CA SER A 70 -8.07 7.47 22.18
C SER A 70 -7.87 5.97 22.40
N LEU A 71 -7.49 5.18 21.39
CA LEU A 71 -7.16 3.76 21.58
C LEU A 71 -5.78 3.48 21.03
N ASP A 72 -4.79 3.50 21.92
CA ASP A 72 -3.48 2.95 21.64
C ASP A 72 -3.67 1.49 21.21
N ASN A 73 -3.41 1.20 19.93
CA ASN A 73 -3.64 -0.13 19.38
C ASN A 73 -2.72 -1.10 20.11
N GLY A 74 -3.31 -1.91 21.00
CA GLY A 74 -2.59 -2.93 21.74
C GLY A 74 -1.72 -3.77 20.81
N LYS A 75 -0.55 -4.20 21.30
CA LYS A 75 0.26 -5.19 20.59
C LYS A 75 -0.32 -6.58 20.84
N ASP A 76 -0.28 -7.42 19.81
CA ASP A 76 -0.56 -8.84 20.01
C ASP A 76 0.53 -9.48 20.91
N ALA A 77 0.31 -10.73 21.35
CA ALA A 77 1.30 -11.46 22.16
C ALA A 77 2.64 -11.69 21.44
N SER A 78 2.70 -11.46 20.12
CA SER A 78 3.89 -11.56 19.27
C SER A 78 4.54 -10.19 19.00
N GLY A 79 4.02 -9.10 19.57
CA GLY A 79 4.55 -7.74 19.43
C GLY A 79 4.08 -6.97 18.19
N ASN A 80 3.18 -7.50 17.36
CA ASN A 80 2.67 -6.80 16.19
C ASN A 80 1.55 -5.81 16.55
N LYS A 81 1.48 -4.68 15.84
CA LYS A 81 0.38 -3.70 15.99
C LYS A 81 -0.96 -4.35 15.63
N LEU A 82 -1.91 -4.37 16.55
CA LEU A 82 -3.24 -4.90 16.25
C LEU A 82 -3.96 -3.99 15.25
N PHE A 83 -4.51 -4.60 14.21
CA PHE A 83 -5.26 -3.89 13.17
C PHE A 83 -6.73 -3.85 13.58
N GLN A 84 -7.37 -2.71 13.39
CA GLN A 84 -8.81 -2.60 13.58
C GLN A 84 -9.53 -3.11 12.32
N ASP A 85 -10.77 -3.55 12.47
CA ASP A 85 -11.57 -4.03 11.33
C ASP A 85 -12.02 -2.85 10.46
N VAL A 86 -11.20 -2.57 9.44
CA VAL A 86 -11.46 -1.53 8.43
C VAL A 86 -12.74 -1.81 7.65
N GLY A 87 -13.02 -3.08 7.35
CA GLY A 87 -14.18 -3.46 6.56
C GLY A 87 -15.48 -3.07 7.27
N LEU A 88 -15.57 -3.38 8.55
CA LEU A 88 -16.73 -3.03 9.38
C LEU A 88 -16.81 -1.52 9.64
N TRP A 89 -15.67 -0.86 9.87
CA TRP A 89 -15.61 0.59 10.05
C TRP A 89 -16.05 1.38 8.80
N ILE A 90 -15.51 1.06 7.62
CA ILE A 90 -15.93 1.69 6.35
C ILE A 90 -17.40 1.42 6.09
N SER A 91 -17.88 0.20 6.36
CA SER A 91 -19.29 -0.16 6.19
C SER A 91 -20.23 0.71 7.03
N GLN A 92 -19.86 1.01 8.28
CA GLN A 92 -20.61 1.91 9.15
C GLN A 92 -20.57 3.34 8.61
N LYS A 93 -19.38 3.85 8.26
CA LYS A 93 -19.22 5.21 7.74
C LYS A 93 -19.98 5.46 6.44
N ILE A 94 -20.01 4.48 5.54
CA ILE A 94 -20.84 4.54 4.33
C ILE A 94 -22.32 4.65 4.71
N LYS A 95 -22.82 3.77 5.59
CA LYS A 95 -24.22 3.82 6.04
C LYS A 95 -24.58 5.17 6.66
N ASP A 96 -23.72 5.72 7.50
CA ASP A 96 -23.92 7.01 8.16
C ASP A 96 -23.97 8.15 7.14
N HIS A 97 -23.04 8.18 6.19
CA HIS A 97 -22.98 9.21 5.14
C HIS A 97 -24.27 9.24 4.29
N PHE A 98 -24.73 8.08 3.83
CA PHE A 98 -25.93 7.99 3.00
C PHE A 98 -27.23 8.23 3.79
N SER A 99 -27.24 7.94 5.09
CA SER A 99 -28.37 8.25 5.98
C SER A 99 -28.48 9.74 6.28
N GLN A 100 -27.36 10.43 6.49
CA GLN A 100 -27.31 11.84 6.88
C GLN A 100 -27.43 12.80 5.70
N ARG A 101 -26.66 12.57 4.61
CA ARG A 101 -26.57 13.49 3.47
C ARG A 101 -27.41 13.09 2.26
N GLY A 102 -27.51 11.78 1.99
CA GLY A 102 -27.99 11.28 0.70
C GLY A 102 -29.49 11.05 0.58
N LYS A 103 -30.21 10.82 1.69
CA LYS A 103 -31.59 10.24 1.68
C LYS A 103 -31.74 9.08 0.69
N MET A 104 -30.65 8.38 0.37
CA MET A 104 -30.61 7.29 -0.59
C MET A 104 -30.59 5.99 0.22
N GLY A 105 -31.65 5.19 0.09
CA GLY A 105 -31.71 3.88 0.73
C GLY A 105 -30.71 2.94 0.07
N ILE A 106 -29.59 2.66 0.75
CA ILE A 106 -28.59 1.71 0.28
C ILE A 106 -28.71 0.39 1.04
N THR A 107 -28.55 -0.73 0.33
CA THR A 107 -28.41 -2.05 0.94
C THR A 107 -26.94 -2.44 0.96
N LEU A 108 -26.26 -2.22 2.09
CA LEU A 108 -24.85 -2.58 2.24
C LEU A 108 -24.72 -3.97 2.85
N LYS A 109 -24.03 -4.87 2.14
CA LYS A 109 -23.66 -6.21 2.60
C LYS A 109 -22.15 -6.27 2.80
N TYR A 110 -21.72 -6.58 4.01
CA TYR A 110 -20.32 -6.82 4.35
C TYR A 110 -20.03 -8.32 4.29
N ILE A 111 -18.92 -8.69 3.64
CA ILE A 111 -18.48 -10.07 3.50
C ILE A 111 -17.01 -10.13 3.91
N ASP A 112 -16.69 -10.91 4.94
CA ASP A 112 -15.31 -11.21 5.33
C ASP A 112 -14.98 -12.68 5.02
N PRO A 113 -14.31 -12.96 3.90
CA PRO A 113 -13.92 -14.32 3.53
C PRO A 113 -12.58 -14.76 4.15
N THR A 114 -12.04 -14.04 5.15
CA THR A 114 -10.70 -14.30 5.73
C THR A 114 -10.48 -15.75 6.13
N TYR A 115 -11.40 -16.36 6.88
CA TYR A 115 -11.27 -17.77 7.27
C TYR A 115 -11.46 -18.72 6.09
N MET A 116 -12.38 -18.40 5.17
CA MET A 116 -12.63 -19.23 4.00
C MET A 116 -11.40 -19.32 3.10
N ILE A 117 -10.71 -18.21 2.87
CA ILE A 117 -9.52 -18.16 2.02
C ILE A 117 -8.34 -18.89 2.67
N ARG A 118 -8.20 -18.83 4.01
CA ARG A 118 -7.07 -19.44 4.73
C ARG A 118 -7.26 -20.91 5.08
N ALA A 119 -8.49 -21.39 5.20
CA ALA A 119 -8.81 -22.73 5.69
C ALA A 119 -9.20 -23.73 4.59
N ILE A 120 -9.24 -23.28 3.33
CA ILE A 120 -9.53 -24.16 2.18
C ILE A 120 -8.29 -25.01 1.84
N PRO A 121 -8.45 -26.26 1.36
CA PRO A 121 -7.33 -27.03 0.82
C PRO A 121 -6.66 -26.31 -0.36
N SER A 122 -5.35 -26.51 -0.48
CA SER A 122 -4.52 -25.96 -1.55
C SER A 122 -4.88 -26.52 -2.93
N ILE A 123 -4.79 -25.66 -3.94
CA ILE A 123 -4.97 -26.03 -5.34
C ILE A 123 -3.78 -26.86 -5.85
N ALA A 124 -3.94 -27.51 -7.01
CA ALA A 124 -2.91 -28.38 -7.58
C ALA A 124 -1.56 -27.67 -7.79
N SER A 125 -1.55 -26.42 -8.27
CA SER A 125 -0.32 -25.65 -8.46
C SER A 125 0.39 -25.36 -7.14
N ASP A 126 -0.37 -25.04 -6.09
CA ASP A 126 0.18 -24.80 -4.75
C ASP A 126 0.72 -26.10 -4.15
N ASN A 127 0.06 -27.24 -4.36
CA ASN A 127 0.56 -28.54 -3.93
C ASN A 127 1.92 -28.87 -4.55
N VAL A 128 2.06 -28.65 -5.87
CA VAL A 128 3.33 -28.83 -6.57
C VAL A 128 4.38 -27.85 -6.02
N TYR A 129 4.01 -26.58 -5.84
CA TYR A 129 4.93 -25.56 -5.34
C TYR A 129 5.42 -25.85 -3.92
N CYS A 130 4.53 -26.19 -3.00
CA CYS A 130 4.86 -26.60 -1.63
C CYS A 130 5.77 -27.83 -1.60
N THR A 131 5.54 -28.80 -2.49
CA THR A 131 6.40 -29.99 -2.60
C THR A 131 7.81 -29.61 -3.04
N LEU A 132 7.94 -28.77 -4.09
CA LEU A 132 9.24 -28.31 -4.59
C LEU A 132 9.99 -27.47 -3.55
N LEU A 133 9.29 -26.60 -2.82
CA LEU A 133 9.86 -25.84 -1.72
C LEU A 133 10.40 -26.76 -0.62
N ALA A 134 9.60 -27.73 -0.18
CA ALA A 134 9.99 -28.66 0.87
C ALA A 134 11.23 -29.49 0.48
N GLN A 135 11.23 -30.07 -0.73
CA GLN A 135 12.36 -30.84 -1.24
C GLN A 135 13.63 -29.99 -1.37
N SER A 136 13.50 -28.75 -1.86
CA SER A 136 14.62 -27.83 -1.99
C SER A 136 15.23 -27.46 -0.63
N CYS A 137 14.39 -27.23 0.38
CA CYS A 137 14.84 -27.02 1.76
C CYS A 137 15.57 -28.25 2.31
N VAL A 138 15.03 -29.46 2.13
CA VAL A 138 15.69 -30.70 2.59
C VAL A 138 17.06 -30.86 1.92
N HIS A 139 17.17 -30.67 0.61
CA HIS A 139 18.46 -30.75 -0.08
C HIS A 139 19.46 -29.71 0.45
N GLY A 140 19.03 -28.46 0.68
CA GLY A 140 19.89 -27.41 1.21
C GLY A 140 20.38 -27.72 2.63
N THR A 141 19.50 -28.23 3.50
CA THR A 141 19.86 -28.66 4.84
C THR A 141 20.81 -29.85 4.83
N MET A 142 20.58 -30.84 3.95
CA MET A 142 21.47 -32.01 3.80
C MET A 142 22.85 -31.64 3.24
N ALA A 143 22.93 -30.55 2.45
CA ALA A 143 24.20 -29.98 2.01
C ALA A 143 24.94 -29.19 3.12
N GLY A 144 24.34 -29.03 4.30
CA GLY A 144 24.91 -28.32 5.43
C GLY A 144 24.62 -26.83 5.48
N TYR A 145 23.70 -26.32 4.64
CA TYR A 145 23.28 -24.91 4.70
C TYR A 145 22.35 -24.67 5.89
N THR A 146 22.45 -23.48 6.48
CA THR A 146 21.62 -23.02 7.59
C THR A 146 21.29 -21.53 7.44
N GLY A 147 20.25 -21.05 8.12
CA GLY A 147 19.85 -19.65 8.09
C GLY A 147 19.32 -19.16 6.74
N PHE A 148 18.71 -20.05 5.95
CA PHE A 148 18.16 -19.76 4.62
C PHE A 148 16.69 -20.18 4.51
N THR A 149 15.96 -19.57 3.59
CA THR A 149 14.68 -20.09 3.08
C THR A 149 14.82 -20.50 1.62
N SER A 150 14.00 -21.42 1.14
CA SER A 150 13.85 -21.69 -0.29
C SER A 150 12.73 -20.83 -0.86
N GLY A 151 12.94 -20.29 -2.06
CA GLY A 151 11.92 -19.51 -2.76
C GLY A 151 12.18 -19.42 -4.25
N LEU A 152 11.12 -19.13 -5.01
CA LEU A 152 11.21 -18.91 -6.45
C LEU A 152 11.64 -17.47 -6.75
N VAL A 153 12.76 -17.32 -7.46
CA VAL A 153 13.22 -16.03 -7.99
C VAL A 153 13.40 -16.17 -9.49
N ASN A 154 12.67 -15.37 -10.27
CA ASN A 154 12.66 -15.41 -11.74
C ASN A 154 12.50 -16.84 -12.32
N GLY A 155 11.59 -17.63 -11.74
CA GLY A 155 11.30 -18.98 -12.21
C GLY A 155 12.30 -20.05 -11.81
N ARG A 156 13.30 -19.74 -10.97
CA ARG A 156 14.29 -20.70 -10.45
C ARG A 156 14.16 -20.85 -8.94
N GLN A 157 14.32 -22.07 -8.44
CA GLN A 157 14.40 -22.31 -7.01
C GLN A 157 15.76 -21.83 -6.48
N THR A 158 15.72 -21.00 -5.45
CA THR A 158 16.90 -20.33 -4.91
C THR A 158 16.90 -20.37 -3.39
N TYR A 159 18.10 -20.41 -2.81
CA TYR A 159 18.30 -20.28 -1.38
C TYR A 159 18.56 -18.82 -1.04
N ILE A 160 17.73 -18.26 -0.16
CA ILE A 160 17.75 -16.85 0.21
C ILE A 160 18.07 -16.76 1.71
N PRO A 161 19.17 -16.10 2.11
CA PRO A 161 19.53 -15.95 3.51
C PRO A 161 18.50 -15.11 4.30
N PHE A 162 18.28 -15.45 5.56
CA PHE A 162 17.29 -14.77 6.41
C PHE A 162 17.52 -13.28 6.56
N TYR A 163 18.77 -12.85 6.73
CA TYR A 163 19.09 -11.42 6.90
C TYR A 163 18.64 -10.58 5.70
N ARG A 164 18.68 -11.13 4.48
CA ARG A 164 18.19 -10.45 3.27
C ARG A 164 16.67 -10.38 3.18
N ILE A 165 15.97 -11.38 3.71
CA ILE A 165 14.50 -11.43 3.65
C ILE A 165 13.88 -10.46 4.64
N THR A 166 14.49 -10.29 5.80
CA THR A 166 14.00 -9.37 6.84
C THR A 166 14.31 -7.91 6.53
N GLU A 167 15.27 -7.62 5.65
CA GLU A 167 15.66 -6.27 5.27
C GLU A 167 14.54 -5.48 4.56
N LYS A 168 13.76 -6.15 3.68
CA LYS A 168 12.78 -5.49 2.82
C LYS A 168 11.48 -6.28 2.75
N GLN A 169 10.36 -5.56 2.74
CA GLN A 169 9.06 -6.12 2.44
C GLN A 169 8.70 -5.85 0.98
N ASN A 170 8.03 -6.81 0.35
CA ASN A 170 7.50 -6.64 -1.00
C ASN A 170 6.12 -5.98 -0.92
N ASN A 171 5.97 -4.84 -1.59
CA ASN A 171 4.74 -4.06 -1.65
C ASN A 171 4.28 -3.93 -3.10
N VAL A 172 3.00 -3.71 -3.31
CA VAL A 172 2.46 -3.41 -4.64
C VAL A 172 3.01 -2.07 -5.10
N VAL A 173 3.67 -2.08 -6.26
CA VAL A 173 4.14 -0.85 -6.89
C VAL A 173 2.98 -0.22 -7.66
N ILE A 174 2.48 0.91 -7.18
CA ILE A 174 1.30 1.62 -7.74
C ILE A 174 1.60 2.13 -9.16
N THR A 175 2.86 2.41 -9.47
CA THR A 175 3.29 2.83 -10.82
C THR A 175 3.45 1.66 -11.80
N ASP A 176 3.32 0.41 -11.34
CA ASP A 176 3.51 -0.76 -12.18
C ASP A 176 2.31 -1.01 -13.12
N ARG A 177 2.60 -1.70 -14.22
CA ARG A 177 1.64 -2.10 -15.25
C ARG A 177 0.47 -2.90 -14.68
N MET A 178 0.70 -3.71 -13.65
CA MET A 178 -0.36 -4.49 -13.03
C MET A 178 -1.40 -3.62 -12.34
N TRP A 179 -0.96 -2.58 -11.62
CA TRP A 179 -1.88 -1.62 -11.01
C TRP A 179 -2.59 -0.77 -12.06
N ALA A 180 -1.87 -0.31 -13.09
CA ALA A 180 -2.48 0.44 -14.21
C ALA A 180 -3.58 -0.38 -14.94
N ARG A 181 -3.39 -1.69 -15.11
CA ARG A 181 -4.42 -2.60 -15.64
C ARG A 181 -5.63 -2.68 -14.72
N LEU A 182 -5.42 -2.68 -13.40
CA LEU A 182 -6.50 -2.69 -12.44
C LEU A 182 -7.33 -1.43 -12.56
N LEU A 183 -6.68 -0.25 -12.53
CA LEU A 183 -7.36 1.03 -12.68
C LEU A 183 -8.14 1.14 -14.00
N SER A 184 -7.58 0.61 -15.08
CA SER A 184 -8.26 0.57 -16.39
C SER A 184 -9.46 -0.39 -16.40
N SER A 185 -9.41 -1.48 -15.61
CA SER A 185 -10.51 -2.43 -15.50
C SER A 185 -11.65 -1.91 -14.63
N THR A 186 -11.32 -1.27 -13.50
CA THR A 186 -12.34 -0.77 -12.54
C THR A 186 -12.84 0.63 -12.91
N ASN A 187 -12.09 1.36 -13.75
CA ASN A 187 -12.31 2.78 -14.03
C ASN A 187 -12.40 3.62 -12.75
N GLN A 188 -11.73 3.19 -11.67
CA GLN A 188 -11.69 3.94 -10.42
C GLN A 188 -10.72 5.12 -10.53
N PRO A 189 -11.04 6.29 -9.94
CA PRO A 189 -10.09 7.39 -9.86
C PRO A 189 -8.98 7.08 -8.85
N SER A 190 -7.87 7.80 -8.96
CA SER A 190 -6.92 7.92 -7.86
C SER A 190 -7.54 8.79 -6.76
N PHE A 191 -7.74 8.24 -5.57
CA PHE A 191 -8.30 8.96 -4.41
C PHE A 191 -7.27 9.83 -3.68
N TRP A 192 -6.32 10.41 -4.41
CA TRP A 192 -5.28 11.23 -3.82
C TRP A 192 -5.86 12.60 -3.48
N SER A 193 -5.67 13.06 -2.24
CA SER A 193 -6.05 14.42 -1.92
C SER A 193 -5.10 15.40 -2.63
N PRO A 194 -5.52 16.64 -2.92
CA PRO A 194 -4.62 17.66 -3.45
C PRO A 194 -3.39 17.92 -2.57
N LYS A 195 -3.46 17.59 -1.27
CA LYS A 195 -2.33 17.72 -0.34
C LYS A 195 -1.33 16.57 -0.51
N ASP A 196 -1.82 15.35 -0.71
CA ASP A 196 -0.98 14.17 -0.92
C ASP A 196 -0.19 14.27 -2.24
N VAL A 197 -0.81 14.84 -3.28
CA VAL A 197 -0.12 15.13 -4.57
C VAL A 197 0.98 16.19 -4.40
N ILE A 198 0.88 17.08 -3.42
CA ILE A 198 1.89 18.10 -3.14
C ILE A 198 3.02 17.53 -2.27
N GLU A 199 2.71 16.65 -1.32
CA GLU A 199 3.70 15.99 -0.48
C GLU A 199 4.55 14.98 -1.27
N ASP A 200 3.94 14.17 -2.14
CA ASP A 200 4.66 13.22 -3.00
C ASP A 200 5.62 13.93 -3.98
N LYS A 201 5.20 15.07 -4.54
CA LYS A 201 6.09 15.92 -5.37
C LYS A 201 7.26 16.51 -4.59
N ARG A 202 7.14 16.71 -3.28
CA ARG A 202 8.23 17.20 -2.41
C ARG A 202 9.19 16.08 -2.01
N GLU A 203 8.72 14.84 -1.95
CA GLU A 203 9.57 13.67 -1.68
C GLU A 203 10.33 13.21 -2.93
N GLU A 204 9.79 13.42 -4.14
CA GLU A 204 10.48 13.12 -5.40
C GLU A 204 11.60 14.14 -5.77
N GLU A 205 11.53 15.38 -5.28
CA GLU A 205 12.60 16.36 -5.47
C GLU A 205 13.71 16.18 -4.42
N PRO A 206 14.94 15.76 -4.79
CA PRO A 206 16.05 15.81 -3.85
C PRO A 206 16.30 17.26 -3.41
N PRO A 207 16.79 17.51 -2.19
CA PRO A 207 17.08 18.87 -1.76
C PRO A 207 18.14 19.45 -2.69
N THR A 208 17.75 20.34 -3.59
CA THR A 208 18.69 21.22 -4.27
C THR A 208 19.31 22.12 -3.21
N GLU A 209 20.49 21.75 -2.72
CA GLU A 209 21.37 22.68 -2.05
C GLU A 209 21.71 23.79 -3.06
N LEU A 210 20.94 24.87 -3.00
CA LEU A 210 21.30 26.12 -3.65
C LEU A 210 22.59 26.60 -2.98
N LEU A 211 23.70 26.51 -3.70
CA LEU A 211 24.92 27.22 -3.33
C LEU A 211 24.59 28.72 -3.27
N ASP A 212 24.61 29.28 -2.06
CA ASP A 212 24.48 30.71 -1.80
C ASP A 212 25.67 31.45 -2.43
N ASP A 213 25.51 31.87 -3.69
CA ASP A 213 26.31 32.93 -4.30
C ASP A 213 25.93 34.27 -3.65
N ARG A 214 26.51 34.57 -2.48
CA ARG A 214 26.63 35.94 -1.92
C ARG A 214 27.47 35.95 -0.64
N SER A 215 28.77 36.19 -0.78
CA SER A 215 29.57 37.10 0.08
C SER A 215 31.07 36.88 -0.15
N CYS A 216 31.60 37.39 -1.26
CA CYS A 216 33.01 37.70 -1.39
C CYS A 216 33.14 39.17 -1.81
N CYS A 217 32.75 40.09 -0.92
CA CYS A 217 33.17 41.48 -1.00
C CYS A 217 33.17 42.14 0.39
N ALA A 218 34.31 42.78 0.70
CA ALA A 218 34.65 43.66 1.82
C ALA A 218 34.87 42.95 3.18
N GLU A 219 35.97 43.17 3.91
CA GLU A 219 36.66 44.43 4.15
C GLU A 219 38.19 44.30 4.36
N ASN A 220 38.91 45.19 3.65
CA ASN A 220 39.91 46.15 4.14
C ASN A 220 41.15 45.72 4.94
N GLY A 221 42.32 46.11 4.42
CA GLY A 221 43.53 46.36 5.20
C GLY A 221 44.75 46.70 4.34
N LEU A 222 45.10 47.99 4.25
CA LEU A 222 46.33 48.55 3.65
C LEU A 222 47.58 47.78 4.12
N VAL A 223 48.69 47.67 3.36
CA VAL A 223 49.69 48.72 3.11
C VAL A 223 50.69 48.22 2.04
N GLY A 224 50.83 49.00 0.96
CA GLY A 224 52.09 49.61 0.56
C GLY A 224 53.30 48.79 0.06
N ILE A 225 53.68 49.17 -1.17
CA ILE A 225 55.06 49.43 -1.66
C ILE A 225 55.78 48.24 -2.32
N GLY A 226 56.15 48.44 -3.60
CA GLY A 226 57.43 47.92 -4.10
C GLY A 226 57.45 47.43 -5.56
N LYS A 227 57.68 48.38 -6.47
CA LYS A 227 58.09 48.22 -7.88
C LYS A 227 59.02 47.04 -8.18
N GLY A 228 58.93 46.51 -9.41
CA GLY A 228 60.13 46.21 -10.21
C GLY A 228 60.12 44.92 -11.02
N THR A 229 59.67 45.03 -12.27
CA THR A 229 60.15 44.38 -13.50
C THR A 229 61.20 43.26 -13.42
N GLY A 230 60.92 42.17 -14.12
CA GLY A 230 61.84 41.13 -14.58
C GLY A 230 61.08 40.01 -15.24
#